data_AF-A0AAJ7WDW4-F1
#
_entry.id   AF-A0AAJ7WDW4-F1
#
_cell.length_a   1.000
_cell.length_b   1.000
_cell.length_c   1.000
_cell.angle_alpha   90.00
_cell.angle_beta   90.00
_cell.angle_gamma   90.00
#
_symmetry.space_group_name_H-M   'P 1'
#
loop_
_entity.id
_entity.type
_entity.pdbx_description
1 polymer ?
#
loop_
_entity_poly.entity_id
_entity_poly.type
_entity_poly.pdbx_seq_one_letter_code
_entity_poly.pdbx_strand_id
1 'polypeptide(L)'
;MSVDLESTSNVDEIYAWIEQIQFSKPKKNLARDFSDGVFMAELLKRYYPRYVDIHNYIPGNSVAKKIDNWSTLNRKVFSKLDMKLGKDVINQLANSQPGTIEKLLVDLRSKILKDCNADRNSLYSEYEEHEKKEVVKSVLNPEEVANKTVPRHVFVKLKQELQEKNDVINTLHQKVSHLESLMKLKEQRIADLTSQIIKSTEQSITPRSGNLSSTISQISKLQMKS
;
A
#
# COMPACT_ATOMS: atom_id res chain seq x y z
N MET A 1 3.47 39.99 17.22
CA MET A 1 3.42 39.29 15.93
C MET A 1 4.29 38.04 16.00
N SER A 2 3.92 37.07 16.83
CA SER A 2 4.76 35.88 17.09
C SER A 2 3.97 34.56 17.07
N VAL A 3 2.66 34.62 16.79
CA VAL A 3 1.76 33.45 16.83
C VAL A 3 1.65 32.71 15.49
N ASP A 4 2.21 33.26 14.41
CA ASP A 4 2.05 32.69 13.05
C ASP A 4 3.18 31.75 12.61
N LEU A 5 4.30 31.67 13.35
CA LEU A 5 5.47 30.83 12.98
C LEU A 5 5.45 29.41 13.58
N GLU A 6 4.77 29.21 14.73
CA GLU A 6 4.64 27.88 15.34
C GLU A 6 3.58 27.03 14.63
N SER A 7 2.52 27.66 14.13
CA SER A 7 1.42 26.98 13.43
C SER A 7 1.83 26.43 12.07
N THR A 8 2.73 27.09 11.34
CA THR A 8 3.29 26.59 10.07
C THR A 8 4.22 25.40 10.30
N SER A 9 5.05 25.46 11.34
CA SER A 9 6.02 24.40 11.67
C SER A 9 5.33 23.07 12.02
N ASN A 10 4.23 23.11 12.76
CA ASN A 10 3.44 21.90 13.09
C ASN A 10 2.76 21.29 11.86
N VAL A 11 2.31 22.15 10.96
CA VAL A 11 1.65 21.76 9.71
C VAL A 11 2.65 21.11 8.75
N ASP A 12 3.86 21.64 8.62
CA ASP A 12 4.95 21.06 7.82
C ASP A 12 5.38 19.67 8.32
N GLU A 13 5.42 19.46 9.64
CA GLU A 13 5.69 18.12 10.21
C GLU A 13 4.58 17.10 9.89
N ILE A 14 3.33 17.55 9.83
CA ILE A 14 2.20 16.71 9.42
C ILE A 14 2.30 16.40 7.92
N TYR A 15 2.67 17.37 7.10
CA TYR A 15 2.91 17.15 5.67
C TYR A 15 4.03 16.12 5.44
N ALA A 16 5.18 16.28 6.10
CA ALA A 16 6.29 15.33 6.00
C ALA A 16 5.89 13.92 6.46
N TRP A 17 5.13 13.81 7.56
CA TRP A 17 4.61 12.52 8.03
C TRP A 17 3.69 11.85 7.00
N ILE A 18 2.80 12.63 6.39
CA ILE A 18 1.88 12.15 5.36
C ILE A 18 2.63 11.78 4.06
N GLU A 19 3.72 12.45 3.70
CA GLU A 19 4.53 12.11 2.53
C GLU A 19 5.30 10.79 2.68
N GLN A 20 5.73 10.45 3.90
CA GLN A 20 6.35 9.15 4.19
C GLN A 20 5.39 7.97 4.00
N ILE A 21 4.09 8.23 3.94
CA ILE A 21 3.06 7.21 3.75
C ILE A 21 2.85 7.03 2.25
N GLN A 22 3.19 5.85 1.71
CA GLN A 22 2.84 5.49 0.34
C GLN A 22 1.31 5.42 0.18
N PHE A 23 0.74 6.45 -0.44
CA PHE A 23 -0.64 6.47 -0.92
C PHE A 23 -0.70 6.00 -2.38
N SER A 24 -1.88 5.55 -2.84
CA SER A 24 -2.05 5.09 -4.22
C SER A 24 -1.93 6.21 -5.28
N LYS A 25 -1.93 7.49 -4.87
CA LYS A 25 -1.84 8.64 -5.77
C LYS A 25 -0.90 9.73 -5.23
N PRO A 26 -0.14 10.43 -6.10
CA PRO A 26 0.71 11.56 -5.70
C PRO A 26 -0.15 12.74 -5.27
N LYS A 27 0.24 13.39 -4.15
CA LYS A 27 -0.52 14.47 -3.52
C LYS A 27 -0.07 15.83 -4.01
N LYS A 28 -1.02 16.76 -4.12
CA LYS A 28 -0.73 18.17 -4.42
C LYS A 28 -1.44 19.13 -3.45
N ASN A 29 -2.60 18.76 -2.90
CA ASN A 29 -3.35 19.62 -1.97
C ASN A 29 -4.11 18.74 -0.97
N LEU A 30 -3.65 18.72 0.28
CA LEU A 30 -4.16 17.84 1.33
C LEU A 30 -5.65 18.08 1.65
N ALA A 31 -6.09 19.33 1.76
CA ALA A 31 -7.50 19.64 2.01
C ALA A 31 -8.42 19.12 0.91
N ARG A 32 -7.99 19.24 -0.35
CA ARG A 32 -8.74 18.72 -1.50
C ARG A 32 -8.68 17.21 -1.59
N ASP A 33 -7.49 16.63 -1.46
CA ASP A 33 -7.24 15.20 -1.63
C ASP A 33 -7.95 14.42 -0.50
N PHE A 34 -8.00 14.93 0.73
CA PHE A 34 -8.73 14.28 1.83
C PHE A 34 -10.24 14.55 1.81
N SER A 35 -10.73 15.50 1.03
CA SER A 35 -12.13 15.95 1.11
C SER A 35 -13.15 14.85 0.85
N ASP A 36 -12.82 13.84 0.04
CA ASP A 36 -13.70 12.72 -0.26
C ASP A 36 -13.69 11.60 0.79
N GLY A 37 -12.82 11.69 1.80
CA GLY A 37 -12.67 10.71 2.87
C GLY A 37 -11.99 9.40 2.45
N VAL A 38 -11.73 9.16 1.16
CA VAL A 38 -11.13 7.91 0.69
C VAL A 38 -9.66 7.85 1.11
N PHE A 39 -8.92 8.94 0.94
CA PHE A 39 -7.54 9.04 1.43
C PHE A 39 -7.44 8.87 2.95
N MET A 40 -8.43 9.38 3.70
CA MET A 40 -8.47 9.19 5.15
C MET A 40 -8.71 7.72 5.50
N ALA A 41 -9.57 7.02 4.74
CA ALA A 41 -9.77 5.59 4.91
C ALA A 41 -8.48 4.79 4.62
N GLU A 42 -7.75 5.10 3.55
CA GLU A 42 -6.46 4.45 3.25
C GLU A 42 -5.46 4.66 4.39
N LEU A 43 -5.35 5.89 4.89
CA LEU A 43 -4.49 6.23 6.02
C LEU A 43 -4.85 5.40 7.26
N LEU A 44 -6.14 5.36 7.61
CA LEU A 44 -6.63 4.63 8.78
C LEU A 44 -6.52 3.12 8.60
N LYS A 45 -6.59 2.58 7.38
CA LYS A 45 -6.41 1.15 7.12
C LYS A 45 -5.01 0.66 7.52
N ARG A 46 -3.97 1.49 7.35
CA ARG A 46 -2.59 1.15 7.74
C ARG A 46 -2.47 0.90 9.24
N TYR A 47 -3.03 1.79 10.06
CA TYR A 47 -2.87 1.76 11.52
C TYR A 47 -3.97 0.93 12.20
N TYR A 48 -5.18 0.92 11.64
CA TYR A 48 -6.34 0.24 12.19
C TYR A 48 -7.02 -0.67 11.14
N PRO A 49 -6.31 -1.70 10.63
CA PRO A 49 -6.79 -2.52 9.53
C PRO A 49 -8.10 -3.26 9.82
N ARG A 50 -8.43 -3.49 11.11
CA ARG A 50 -9.65 -4.17 11.55
C ARG A 50 -10.91 -3.30 11.47
N TYR A 51 -10.78 -1.97 11.55
CA TYR A 51 -11.94 -1.07 11.60
C TYR A 51 -12.26 -0.43 10.26
N VAL A 52 -11.29 -0.40 9.35
CA VAL A 52 -11.44 0.25 8.05
C VAL A 52 -11.59 -0.78 6.96
N ASP A 53 -12.57 -0.55 6.11
CA ASP A 53 -12.81 -1.38 4.97
C ASP A 53 -13.03 -0.50 3.74
N ILE A 54 -11.99 -0.43 2.90
CA ILE A 54 -11.80 0.59 1.86
C ILE A 54 -12.93 0.55 0.82
N HIS A 55 -13.51 -0.61 0.54
CA HIS A 55 -14.59 -0.74 -0.45
C HIS A 55 -15.88 -0.03 -0.05
N ASN A 56 -16.03 0.38 1.22
CA ASN A 56 -17.19 1.16 1.67
C ASN A 56 -17.10 2.64 1.29
N TYR A 57 -15.98 3.10 0.76
CA TYR A 57 -15.74 4.51 0.47
C TYR A 57 -15.56 4.69 -1.03
N ILE A 58 -16.51 5.38 -1.65
CA ILE A 58 -16.51 5.57 -3.11
C ILE A 58 -15.97 6.98 -3.40
N PRO A 59 -14.89 7.12 -4.20
CA PRO A 59 -14.37 8.43 -4.56
C PRO A 59 -15.40 9.20 -5.38
N GLY A 60 -15.54 10.49 -5.12
CA GLY A 60 -16.51 11.31 -5.81
C GLY A 60 -16.41 12.80 -5.49
N ASN A 61 -16.87 13.62 -6.44
CA ASN A 61 -16.83 15.08 -6.31
C ASN A 61 -18.10 15.67 -5.67
N SER A 62 -19.19 14.89 -5.55
CA SER A 62 -20.45 15.34 -4.96
C SER A 62 -20.30 15.53 -3.45
N VAL A 63 -20.61 16.72 -2.94
CA VAL A 63 -20.56 17.05 -1.51
C VAL A 63 -21.37 16.07 -0.67
N ALA A 64 -22.56 15.65 -1.15
CA ALA A 64 -23.37 14.65 -0.46
C ALA A 64 -22.62 13.31 -0.28
N LYS A 65 -21.97 12.81 -1.35
CA LYS A 65 -21.15 11.58 -1.28
C LYS A 65 -19.95 11.74 -0.33
N LYS A 66 -19.31 12.91 -0.35
CA LYS A 66 -18.20 13.20 0.58
C LYS A 66 -18.68 13.17 2.03
N ILE A 67 -19.82 13.80 2.33
CA ILE A 67 -20.44 13.77 3.66
C ILE A 67 -20.79 12.34 4.07
N ASP A 68 -21.33 11.52 3.16
CA ASP A 68 -21.65 10.12 3.44
C ASP A 68 -20.41 9.28 3.76
N ASN A 69 -19.32 9.47 3.00
CA ASN A 69 -18.03 8.82 3.26
C ASN A 69 -17.49 9.22 4.64
N TRP A 70 -17.46 10.52 4.96
CA TRP A 70 -17.04 11.03 6.26
C TRP A 70 -17.93 10.58 7.42
N SER A 71 -19.25 10.51 7.21
CA SER A 71 -20.21 10.01 8.19
C SER A 71 -20.00 8.51 8.45
N THR A 72 -19.65 7.76 7.41
CA THR A 72 -19.32 6.34 7.51
C THR A 72 -18.01 6.13 8.27
N LEU A 73 -16.97 6.92 7.97
CA LEU A 73 -15.72 6.93 8.75
C LEU A 73 -15.98 7.26 10.21
N ASN A 74 -16.82 8.27 10.47
CA ASN A 74 -17.15 8.70 11.84
C ASN A 74 -17.80 7.57 12.65
N ARG A 75 -18.79 6.89 12.05
CA ARG A 75 -19.53 5.81 12.69
C ARG A 75 -18.71 4.53 12.84
N LYS A 76 -17.98 4.11 11.80
CA LYS A 76 -17.27 2.82 11.78
C LYS A 76 -15.89 2.88 12.44
N VAL A 77 -15.16 3.98 12.26
CA VAL A 77 -13.74 4.08 12.63
C VAL A 77 -13.54 5.05 13.77
N PHE A 78 -13.86 6.34 13.59
CA PHE A 78 -13.57 7.34 14.62
C PHE A 78 -14.33 7.12 15.93
N SER A 79 -15.54 6.56 15.87
CA SER A 79 -16.29 6.14 17.07
C SER A 79 -15.60 5.03 17.87
N LYS A 80 -14.76 4.20 17.22
CA LYS A 80 -13.94 3.17 17.90
C LYS A 80 -12.63 3.73 18.45
N LEU A 81 -12.16 4.83 17.87
CA LEU A 81 -10.98 5.58 18.32
C LEU A 81 -11.34 6.64 19.37
N ASP A 82 -12.61 6.76 19.76
CA ASP A 82 -13.13 7.81 20.64
C ASP A 82 -12.86 9.25 20.12
N MET A 83 -12.85 9.41 18.79
CA MET A 83 -12.60 10.68 18.08
C MET A 83 -13.83 11.13 17.29
N LYS A 84 -15.01 11.09 17.90
CA LYS A 84 -16.27 11.38 17.19
C LYS A 84 -16.26 12.80 16.60
N LEU A 85 -16.47 12.89 15.30
CA LEU A 85 -16.54 14.15 14.57
C LEU A 85 -17.96 14.72 14.63
N GLY A 86 -18.07 16.02 14.89
CA GLY A 86 -19.34 16.75 14.78
C GLY A 86 -19.80 16.88 13.32
N LYS A 87 -21.11 17.07 13.11
CA LYS A 87 -21.68 17.26 11.76
C LYS A 87 -21.07 18.48 11.05
N ASP A 88 -20.78 19.55 11.80
CA ASP A 88 -20.15 20.76 11.28
C ASP A 88 -18.74 20.49 10.74
N VAL A 89 -17.90 19.77 11.50
CA VAL A 89 -16.55 19.36 11.07
C VAL A 89 -16.62 18.46 9.84
N ILE A 90 -17.57 17.52 9.78
CA ILE A 90 -17.79 16.67 8.60
C ILE A 90 -18.10 17.52 7.36
N ASN A 91 -18.96 18.53 7.50
CA ASN A 91 -19.27 19.44 6.40
C ASN A 91 -18.05 20.27 5.99
N GLN A 92 -17.25 20.74 6.94
CA GLN A 92 -16.01 21.48 6.66
C GLN A 92 -15.00 20.61 5.90
N LEU A 93 -14.81 19.36 6.33
CA LEU A 93 -13.95 18.38 5.65
C LEU A 93 -14.43 18.06 4.23
N ALA A 94 -15.73 17.82 4.05
CA ALA A 94 -16.32 17.57 2.73
C ALA A 94 -16.16 18.76 1.76
N ASN A 95 -16.18 19.98 2.29
CA ASN A 95 -15.98 21.22 1.54
C ASN A 95 -14.50 21.62 1.38
N SER A 96 -13.55 20.75 1.75
CA SER A 96 -12.11 21.02 1.64
C SER A 96 -11.67 22.28 2.40
N GLN A 97 -12.29 22.58 3.54
CA GLN A 97 -11.94 23.76 4.34
C GLN A 97 -10.50 23.64 4.86
N PRO A 98 -9.59 24.58 4.49
CA PRO A 98 -8.22 24.58 4.97
C PRO A 98 -8.16 24.66 6.50
N GLY A 99 -7.15 24.01 7.10
CA GLY A 99 -6.96 23.98 8.55
C GLY A 99 -7.79 22.92 9.29
N THR A 100 -8.90 22.45 8.72
CA THR A 100 -9.77 21.46 9.38
C THR A 100 -9.15 20.06 9.32
N ILE A 101 -8.60 19.69 8.17
CA ILE A 101 -7.98 18.37 7.99
C ILE A 101 -6.68 18.28 8.80
N GLU A 102 -5.91 19.35 8.86
CA GLU A 102 -4.65 19.45 9.59
C GLU A 102 -4.87 19.20 11.08
N LYS A 103 -5.87 19.85 11.69
CA LYS A 103 -6.27 19.59 13.08
C LYS A 103 -6.63 18.12 13.30
N LEU A 104 -7.46 17.55 12.42
CA LEU A 104 -7.84 16.14 12.52
C LEU A 104 -6.63 15.19 12.42
N LEU A 105 -5.66 15.52 11.56
CA LEU A 105 -4.45 14.72 11.40
C LEU A 105 -3.51 14.82 12.60
N VAL A 106 -3.40 15.99 13.23
CA VAL A 106 -2.66 16.16 14.50
C VAL A 106 -3.28 15.32 15.61
N ASP A 107 -4.61 15.37 15.75
CA ASP A 107 -5.33 14.58 16.74
C ASP A 107 -5.17 13.08 16.46
N LEU A 108 -5.27 12.68 15.20
CA LEU A 108 -5.09 11.29 14.78
C LEU A 108 -3.67 10.81 15.06
N ARG A 109 -2.65 11.60 14.74
CA ARG A 109 -1.24 11.26 15.00
C ARG A 109 -1.00 11.09 16.48
N SER A 110 -1.52 12.01 17.30
CA SER A 110 -1.45 11.92 18.76
C SER A 110 -2.14 10.66 19.30
N LYS A 111 -3.30 10.30 18.71
CA LYS A 111 -4.03 9.09 19.09
C LYS A 111 -3.29 7.82 18.70
N ILE A 112 -2.75 7.74 17.48
CA ILE A 112 -1.92 6.62 17.02
C ILE A 112 -0.72 6.44 17.94
N LEU A 113 -0.03 7.53 18.30
CA LEU A 113 1.13 7.45 19.19
C LEU A 113 0.74 6.92 20.58
N LYS A 114 -0.39 7.39 21.14
CA LYS A 114 -0.93 6.88 22.41
C LYS A 114 -1.30 5.41 22.34
N ASP A 115 -1.97 4.97 21.27
CA ASP A 115 -2.42 3.59 21.12
C ASP A 115 -1.24 2.63 20.87
N CYS A 116 -0.23 3.04 20.09
CA CYS A 116 1.02 2.29 19.96
C CYS A 116 1.82 2.21 21.27
N ASN A 117 1.84 3.30 22.05
CA ASN A 117 2.46 3.30 23.37
C ASN A 117 1.65 2.47 24.37
N ALA A 118 0.33 2.43 24.28
CA ALA A 118 -0.52 1.60 25.13
C ALA A 118 -0.31 0.11 24.84
N ASP A 119 -0.16 -0.28 23.57
CA ASP A 119 0.21 -1.65 23.19
C ASP A 119 1.60 -2.02 23.73
N ARG A 120 2.57 -1.09 23.60
CA ARG A 120 3.92 -1.22 24.18
C ARG A 120 3.91 -1.26 25.72
N ASN A 121 3.06 -0.48 26.38
CA ASN A 121 2.96 -0.38 27.83
C ASN A 121 2.16 -1.54 28.42
N SER A 122 1.17 -2.10 27.70
CA SER A 122 0.51 -3.36 28.03
C SER A 122 1.50 -4.52 28.04
N LEU A 123 2.48 -4.51 27.13
CA LEU A 123 3.59 -5.47 27.13
C LEU A 123 4.53 -5.32 28.35
N TYR A 124 4.49 -4.14 29.00
CA TYR A 124 5.37 -3.75 30.11
C TYR A 124 4.69 -3.94 31.47
N SER A 125 3.39 -3.65 31.56
CA SER A 125 2.59 -3.77 32.80
C SER A 125 2.39 -5.22 33.25
N GLU A 126 2.50 -6.19 32.33
CA GLU A 126 2.45 -7.62 32.65
C GLU A 126 3.66 -8.08 33.50
N TYR A 127 4.70 -7.24 33.63
CA TYR A 127 5.88 -7.50 34.46
C TYR A 127 5.86 -6.83 35.86
N GLU A 128 5.17 -5.71 36.05
CA GLU A 128 5.15 -4.99 37.34
C GLU A 128 4.45 -5.80 38.47
N GLU A 129 3.63 -6.81 38.15
CA GLU A 129 3.09 -7.73 39.16
C GLU A 129 4.13 -8.74 39.69
N HIS A 130 5.19 -9.04 38.92
CA HIS A 130 6.21 -10.01 39.31
C HIS A 130 7.42 -9.40 40.05
N GLU A 131 7.56 -8.07 40.07
CA GLU A 131 8.72 -7.36 40.66
C GLU A 131 8.45 -6.77 42.07
N LYS A 132 7.37 -7.19 42.76
CA LYS A 132 7.19 -6.86 44.20
C LYS A 132 8.10 -7.65 45.16
N LYS A 133 9.11 -8.36 44.64
CA LYS A 133 10.12 -9.07 45.45
C LYS A 133 11.54 -8.81 44.95
N GLU A 134 12.01 -7.57 45.05
CA GLU A 134 13.34 -7.27 45.61
C GLU A 134 13.59 -5.76 45.60
N VAL A 135 13.64 -5.18 46.79
CA VAL A 135 13.94 -3.76 46.98
C VAL A 135 15.45 -3.58 46.91
N VAL A 136 15.96 -2.98 45.85
CA VAL A 136 17.27 -2.31 45.88
C VAL A 136 17.06 -0.83 45.57
N LYS A 137 17.11 -0.01 46.62
CA LYS A 137 17.05 1.45 46.55
C LYS A 137 18.27 1.96 45.79
N SER A 138 18.11 2.34 44.53
CA SER A 138 19.05 3.22 43.83
C SER A 138 18.49 4.64 43.79
N VAL A 139 19.26 5.56 44.35
CA VAL A 139 18.98 6.99 44.46
C VAL A 139 19.26 7.65 43.11
N LEU A 140 18.33 7.56 42.16
CA LEU A 140 18.28 8.39 40.96
C LEU A 140 16.82 8.60 40.54
N ASN A 141 16.51 9.80 40.06
CA ASN A 141 15.16 10.23 39.69
C ASN A 141 14.51 9.25 38.67
N PRO A 142 13.46 8.48 39.03
CA PRO A 142 12.94 7.39 38.21
C PRO A 142 12.36 7.83 36.85
N GLU A 143 11.84 9.06 36.78
CA GLU A 143 11.21 9.61 35.57
C GLU A 143 12.18 9.84 34.40
N GLU A 144 13.47 10.06 34.65
CA GLU A 144 14.43 10.29 33.56
C GLU A 144 15.05 9.01 32.99
N VAL A 145 15.14 7.96 33.81
CA VAL A 145 15.77 6.68 33.41
C VAL A 145 14.77 5.81 32.63
N ALA A 146 13.50 5.80 33.04
CA ALA A 146 12.43 5.07 32.34
C ALA A 146 12.21 5.59 30.90
N ASN A 147 12.41 6.89 30.68
CA ASN A 147 12.22 7.50 29.37
C ASN A 147 13.39 7.25 28.38
N LYS A 148 14.52 6.68 28.83
CA LYS A 148 15.72 6.50 27.99
C LYS A 148 16.18 5.05 27.85
N THR A 149 15.78 4.13 28.73
CA THR A 149 16.30 2.76 28.73
C THR A 149 15.22 1.75 28.37
N VAL A 150 15.34 1.16 27.17
CA VAL A 150 14.51 0.02 26.75
C VAL A 150 15.04 -1.24 27.45
N PRO A 151 14.22 -1.99 28.22
CA PRO A 151 14.67 -3.24 28.83
C PRO A 151 15.19 -4.22 27.79
N ARG A 152 16.24 -4.95 28.16
CA ARG A 152 16.95 -5.90 27.29
C ARG A 152 16.01 -6.93 26.65
N HIS A 153 15.01 -7.42 27.39
CA HIS A 153 14.07 -8.42 26.87
C HIS A 153 13.13 -7.84 25.80
N VAL A 154 12.68 -6.59 25.96
CA VAL A 154 11.89 -5.87 24.94
C VAL A 154 12.71 -5.68 23.68
N PHE A 155 13.98 -5.27 23.82
CA PHE A 155 14.90 -5.15 22.69
C PHE A 155 15.10 -6.49 21.98
N VAL A 156 15.29 -7.59 22.71
CA VAL A 156 15.44 -8.94 22.12
C VAL A 156 14.17 -9.36 21.38
N LYS A 157 12.98 -9.14 21.95
CA LYS A 157 11.71 -9.47 21.29
C LYS A 157 11.48 -8.65 20.03
N LEU A 158 11.70 -7.33 20.10
CA LEU A 158 11.61 -6.46 18.92
C LEU A 158 12.61 -6.88 17.83
N LYS A 159 13.83 -7.26 18.23
CA LYS A 159 14.85 -7.78 17.30
C LYS A 159 14.40 -9.09 16.65
N GLN A 160 13.73 -9.97 17.40
CA GLN A 160 13.19 -11.23 16.88
C GLN A 160 12.02 -10.98 15.91
N GLU A 161 11.06 -10.12 16.26
CA GLU A 161 9.96 -9.76 15.34
C GLU A 161 10.47 -9.10 14.05
N LEU A 162 11.51 -8.27 14.15
CA LEU A 162 12.15 -7.68 12.99
C LEU A 162 12.83 -8.74 12.11
N GLN A 163 13.49 -9.72 12.72
CA GLN A 163 14.09 -10.84 12.02
C GLN A 163 13.03 -11.68 11.29
N GLU A 164 11.94 -12.05 11.96
CA GLU A 164 10.85 -12.83 11.36
C GLU A 164 10.23 -12.10 10.16
N LYS A 165 10.00 -10.79 10.27
CA LYS A 165 9.52 -9.98 9.13
C LYS A 165 10.53 -9.96 7.98
N ASN A 166 11.82 -9.87 8.27
CA ASN A 166 12.87 -9.93 7.25
C ASN A 166 12.89 -11.27 6.52
N ASP A 167 12.70 -12.38 7.22
CA ASP A 167 12.65 -13.72 6.63
C ASP A 167 11.43 -13.91 5.71
N VAL A 168 10.27 -13.33 6.09
CA VAL A 168 9.08 -13.27 5.23
C VAL A 168 9.36 -12.46 3.96
N ILE A 169 10.01 -11.29 4.09
CA ILE A 169 10.40 -10.46 2.94
C ILE A 169 11.32 -11.23 1.99
N ASN A 170 12.33 -11.91 2.52
CA ASN A 170 13.25 -12.73 1.72
C ASN A 170 12.52 -13.84 0.96
N THR A 171 11.60 -14.53 1.65
CA THR A 171 10.78 -15.58 1.03
C THR A 171 9.91 -15.03 -0.10
N LEU A 172 9.31 -13.86 0.09
CA LEU A 172 8.53 -13.18 -0.95
C LEU A 172 9.39 -12.76 -2.13
N HIS A 173 10.58 -12.19 -1.90
CA HIS A 173 11.51 -11.85 -2.97
C HIS A 173 11.91 -13.06 -3.81
N GLN A 174 12.19 -14.21 -3.17
CA GLN A 174 12.48 -15.45 -3.90
C GLN A 174 11.29 -15.90 -4.75
N LYS A 175 10.07 -15.81 -4.23
CA LYS A 175 8.84 -16.14 -4.99
C LYS A 175 8.64 -15.20 -6.17
N VAL A 176 8.84 -13.90 -5.99
CA VAL A 176 8.75 -12.90 -7.08
C VAL A 176 9.77 -13.22 -8.17
N SER A 177 11.03 -13.43 -7.80
CA SER A 177 12.09 -13.79 -8.75
C SER A 177 11.79 -15.09 -9.52
N HIS A 178 11.24 -16.09 -8.84
CA HIS A 178 10.82 -17.34 -9.48
C HIS A 178 9.69 -17.12 -10.48
N LEU A 179 8.66 -16.35 -10.11
CA LEU A 179 7.55 -16.02 -10.99
C LEU A 179 8.00 -15.20 -12.21
N GLU A 180 8.91 -14.25 -12.02
CA GLU A 180 9.50 -13.47 -13.12
C GLU A 180 10.26 -14.36 -14.11
N SER A 181 11.03 -15.34 -13.61
CA SER A 181 11.71 -16.33 -14.45
C SER A 181 10.73 -17.18 -15.25
N LEU A 182 9.67 -17.67 -14.61
CA LEU A 182 8.61 -18.43 -15.28
C LEU A 182 7.90 -17.59 -16.34
N MET A 183 7.60 -16.33 -16.05
CA MET A 183 7.02 -15.40 -17.02
C MET A 183 7.93 -15.22 -18.23
N LYS A 184 9.23 -15.00 -18.02
CA LYS A 184 10.21 -14.87 -19.11
C LYS A 184 10.29 -16.11 -19.99
N LEU A 185 10.26 -17.31 -19.39
CA LEU A 185 10.24 -18.58 -20.13
C LEU A 185 8.95 -18.73 -20.95
N LYS A 186 7.80 -18.36 -20.37
CA LYS A 186 6.52 -18.38 -21.09
C LYS A 186 6.51 -17.37 -22.24
N GLU A 187 7.07 -16.17 -22.05
CA GLU A 187 7.19 -15.16 -23.10
C GLU A 187 8.06 -15.66 -24.26
N GLN A 188 9.21 -16.27 -23.95
CA GLN A 188 10.06 -16.90 -24.97
C GLN A 188 9.32 -17.99 -25.74
N ARG A 189 8.57 -18.85 -25.03
CA ARG A 189 7.81 -19.93 -25.67
C ARG A 189 6.70 -19.39 -26.57
N ILE A 190 6.02 -18.32 -26.15
CA ILE A 190 5.02 -17.62 -26.98
C ILE A 190 5.70 -17.06 -28.23
N ALA A 191 6.86 -16.41 -28.10
CA ALA A 191 7.61 -15.87 -29.23
C ALA A 191 8.03 -16.97 -30.24
N ASP A 192 8.53 -18.11 -29.73
CA ASP A 192 8.95 -19.24 -30.56
C ASP A 192 7.74 -19.86 -31.31
N LEU A 193 6.63 -20.09 -30.61
CA LEU A 193 5.40 -20.64 -31.21
C LEU A 193 4.79 -19.66 -32.22
N THR A 194 4.79 -18.36 -31.92
CA THR A 194 4.31 -17.32 -32.83
C THR A 194 5.15 -17.29 -34.11
N SER A 195 6.47 -17.41 -33.97
CA SER A 195 7.40 -17.49 -35.11
C SER A 195 7.18 -18.75 -35.95
N GLN A 196 6.91 -19.89 -35.32
CA GLN A 196 6.57 -21.14 -36.03
C GLN A 196 5.25 -21.03 -36.80
N ILE A 197 4.21 -20.44 -36.19
CA ILE A 197 2.92 -20.23 -36.85
C ILE A 197 3.08 -19.33 -38.08
N ILE A 198 3.83 -18.22 -37.95
CA ILE A 198 4.12 -17.31 -39.07
C ILE A 198 4.86 -18.06 -40.18
N LYS A 199 5.92 -18.80 -39.85
CA LYS A 199 6.72 -19.57 -40.81
C LYS A 199 5.91 -20.67 -41.52
N SER A 200 5.07 -21.40 -40.80
CA SER A 200 4.17 -22.40 -41.39
C SER A 200 3.12 -21.77 -42.29
N THR A 201 2.64 -20.57 -41.96
CA THR A 201 1.71 -19.80 -42.79
C THR A 201 2.41 -19.33 -44.08
N GLU A 202 3.64 -18.82 -44.00
CA GLU A 202 4.44 -18.40 -45.16
C GLU A 202 4.77 -19.58 -46.09
N GLN A 203 5.09 -20.76 -45.55
CA GLN A 203 5.34 -21.97 -46.35
C GLN A 203 4.09 -22.44 -47.11
N SER A 204 2.89 -22.27 -46.54
CA SER A 204 1.63 -22.60 -47.22
C SER A 204 1.26 -21.63 -48.35
N ILE A 205 1.89 -20.45 -48.42
CA ILE A 205 1.59 -19.40 -49.41
C ILE A 205 2.59 -19.40 -50.60
N THR A 206 3.66 -20.21 -50.57
CA THR A 206 4.57 -20.34 -51.72
C THR A 206 4.10 -21.41 -52.73
N PRO A 207 3.82 -21.07 -54.01
CA PRO A 207 3.43 -22.05 -55.02
C PRO A 207 4.66 -22.84 -55.46
N ARG A 208 4.52 -24.18 -55.46
CA ARG A 208 5.46 -25.16 -56.01
C ARG A 208 5.66 -24.91 -57.51
N SER A 209 6.60 -24.03 -57.86
CA SER A 209 7.12 -23.91 -59.23
C SER A 209 8.40 -24.72 -59.31
N GLY A 210 8.35 -25.83 -60.05
CA GLY A 210 9.51 -26.71 -60.22
C GLY A 210 9.14 -28.07 -60.81
N ASN A 211 9.34 -28.18 -62.13
CA ASN A 211 9.59 -29.39 -62.92
C ASN A 211 8.38 -30.22 -63.39
N LEU A 212 7.82 -29.83 -64.55
CA LEU A 212 7.10 -30.74 -65.46
C LEU A 212 7.37 -30.44 -66.96
N SER A 213 8.42 -29.69 -67.28
CA SER A 213 8.71 -29.28 -68.68
C SER A 213 9.55 -30.26 -69.51
N SER A 214 9.74 -31.52 -69.06
CA SER A 214 10.58 -32.49 -69.78
C SER A 214 9.82 -33.64 -70.47
N THR A 215 8.48 -33.67 -70.44
CA THR A 215 7.72 -34.82 -70.99
C THR A 215 6.84 -34.47 -72.21
N ILE A 216 6.80 -33.20 -72.63
CA ILE A 216 5.94 -32.78 -73.77
C ILE A 216 6.64 -32.93 -75.14
N SER A 217 7.94 -33.23 -75.20
CA SER A 217 8.65 -33.42 -76.49
C SER A 217 8.56 -34.83 -77.09
N GLN A 218 7.83 -35.79 -76.50
CA GLN A 218 7.67 -37.13 -77.09
C GLN A 218 6.26 -37.48 -77.62
N ILE A 219 5.23 -36.66 -77.39
CA ILE A 219 3.86 -36.99 -77.81
C ILE A 219 3.48 -36.41 -79.19
N SER A 220 4.24 -35.44 -79.71
CA SER A 220 3.94 -34.78 -80.99
C SER A 220 4.35 -35.55 -82.26
N LYS A 221 4.82 -36.81 -82.15
CA LYS A 221 5.27 -37.61 -83.31
C LYS A 221 4.39 -38.81 -83.68
N LEU A 222 3.21 -38.98 -83.07
CA LEU A 222 2.39 -40.20 -83.29
C LEU A 222 0.92 -40.00 -83.72
N GLN A 223 0.49 -38.82 -84.17
CA GLN A 223 -0.88 -38.66 -84.72
C GLN A 223 -0.98 -38.02 -86.12
N MET A 224 0.06 -38.15 -86.94
CA MET A 224 -0.03 -37.91 -88.38
C MET A 224 0.25 -39.20 -89.15
N LYS A 225 -0.70 -40.15 -89.10
CA LYS A 225 -0.85 -41.28 -90.04
C LYS A 225 -2.10 -42.10 -89.67
N SER A 226 -3.25 -41.71 -90.22
CA SER A 226 -4.19 -42.58 -90.97
C SER A 226 -5.46 -41.80 -91.30
#